data_AF-A0A9D7D137-F1
#
_entry.id   AF-A0A9D7D137-F1
#
_cell.length_a   1.000
_cell.length_b   1.000
_cell.length_c   1.000
_cell.angle_alpha   90.00
_cell.angle_beta   90.00
_cell.angle_gamma   90.00
#
_symmetry.space_group_name_H-M   'P 1'
#
loop_
_entity.id
_entity.type
_entity.pdbx_description
1 polymer ?
#
loop_
_entity_poly.entity_id
_entity_poly.type
_entity_poly.pdbx_seq_one_letter_code
_entity_poly.pdbx_strand_id
1 'polypeptide(L)'
;MKSADLEIILRRVLAAAIVAPLAAAACGGATTGESGVGPSDGIDAATGTTGTTGKPEKPGTDASTARPDGGRKDASMVDVDVPEEEEPDASIIPDAADAAVTCVVERPRLPDAGSCIYDVIVNCDQDPSSDFAFCDTVCTSAVAPSFGCGVVAPLNGDRYLVNCYTCGVGRRPEGFAHDGAACGESALGQYFSVIAALEAASVSAFERLERELSVHGAPASLCARARSAANDEVRHARVMGRFAREWGGAVKPPANDVMSVRPLAQVALENAVEGCVRETFGALTATMQAERATDERVRAAMRRIAADETEHAALAWSVARWANAALDAATQARIVAAMEDAIRGLEAELDLDVPHEVRQTAGLPSRGEAQTMLAGMRANLWSQSEVVARGAA
;
A
#
# COMPACT_ATOMS: atom_id res chain seq x y z
N MET A 1 -1.20 -5.61 -26.50
CA MET A 1 -0.44 -4.37 -26.81
C MET A 1 0.70 -4.69 -27.77
N LYS A 2 1.35 -3.73 -28.46
CA LYS A 2 2.62 -4.02 -29.15
C LYS A 2 3.77 -3.87 -28.14
N SER A 3 4.82 -4.68 -28.25
CA SER A 3 5.97 -4.65 -27.31
C SER A 3 6.54 -3.22 -27.12
N ALA A 4 6.57 -2.43 -28.19
CA ALA A 4 7.05 -1.04 -28.17
C ALA A 4 6.25 -0.09 -27.25
N ASP A 5 4.94 -0.28 -27.08
CA ASP A 5 4.13 0.59 -26.23
C ASP A 5 4.47 0.36 -24.75
N LEU A 6 4.70 -0.90 -24.38
CA LEU A 6 5.13 -1.30 -23.04
C LEU A 6 6.54 -0.80 -22.71
N GLU A 7 7.44 -0.85 -23.67
CA GLU A 7 8.80 -0.30 -23.56
C GLU A 7 8.77 1.23 -23.33
N ILE A 8 7.79 1.95 -23.90
CA ILE A 8 7.60 3.39 -23.67
C ILE A 8 7.09 3.67 -22.26
N ILE A 9 6.09 2.93 -21.76
CA ILE A 9 5.60 3.05 -20.37
C ILE A 9 6.77 2.80 -19.41
N LEU A 10 7.47 1.68 -19.60
CA LEU A 10 8.60 1.26 -18.78
C LEU A 10 9.68 2.34 -18.72
N ARG A 11 10.12 2.86 -19.87
CA ARG A 11 11.14 3.92 -19.93
C ARG A 11 10.70 5.21 -19.25
N ARG A 12 9.44 5.63 -19.40
CA ARG A 12 8.92 6.88 -18.81
C ARG A 12 8.92 6.80 -17.28
N VAL A 13 8.29 5.77 -16.72
CA VAL A 13 8.16 5.61 -15.27
C VAL A 13 9.53 5.43 -14.62
N LEU A 14 10.39 4.56 -15.17
CA LEU A 14 11.71 4.30 -14.58
C LEU A 14 12.67 5.50 -14.70
N ALA A 15 12.60 6.28 -15.77
CA ALA A 15 13.39 7.51 -15.89
C ALA A 15 12.97 8.56 -14.85
N ALA A 16 11.67 8.72 -14.61
CA ALA A 16 11.16 9.61 -13.58
C ALA A 16 11.46 9.09 -12.15
N ALA A 17 11.18 7.82 -11.87
CA ALA A 17 11.34 7.23 -10.54
C ALA A 17 12.81 7.12 -10.11
N ILE A 18 13.68 6.58 -10.98
CA ILE A 18 15.05 6.21 -10.56
C ILE A 18 16.03 7.35 -10.83
N VAL A 19 15.93 8.02 -11.97
CA VAL A 19 16.95 8.97 -12.45
C VAL A 19 16.70 10.41 -11.96
N ALA A 20 15.55 10.71 -11.33
CA ALA A 20 15.26 12.04 -10.79
C ALA A 20 16.41 12.54 -9.89
N PRO A 21 17.09 13.65 -10.25
CA PRO A 21 18.22 14.15 -9.48
C PRO A 21 17.73 14.68 -8.14
N LEU A 22 18.58 14.59 -7.12
CA LEU A 22 18.40 15.36 -5.89
C LEU A 22 18.38 16.85 -6.26
N ALA A 23 17.20 17.46 -6.25
CA ALA A 23 17.05 18.90 -6.40
C ALA A 23 17.68 19.59 -5.18
N ALA A 24 18.98 19.87 -5.27
CA ALA A 24 19.72 20.60 -4.27
C ALA A 24 19.16 22.03 -4.20
N ALA A 25 18.49 22.34 -3.09
CA ALA A 25 17.99 23.69 -2.81
C ALA A 25 19.17 24.63 -2.49
N ALA A 26 19.88 25.06 -3.53
CA ALA A 26 20.98 26.01 -3.43
C ALA A 26 20.44 27.45 -3.35
N CYS A 27 20.18 27.93 -2.14
CA CYS A 27 19.97 29.34 -1.80
C CYS A 27 20.32 29.56 -0.32
N GLY A 28 21.25 30.43 0.07
CA GLY A 28 22.16 31.23 -0.75
C GLY A 28 23.39 31.67 0.04
N GLY A 29 24.51 31.87 -0.65
CA GLY A 29 25.74 32.37 -0.04
C GLY A 29 25.63 33.86 0.31
N ALA A 30 26.20 34.25 1.45
CA ALA A 30 26.28 35.65 1.85
C ALA A 30 27.13 36.45 0.86
N THR A 31 26.62 37.60 0.42
CA THR A 31 27.43 38.64 -0.23
C THR A 31 27.60 39.80 0.74
N THR A 32 28.86 40.14 1.03
CA THR A 32 29.23 41.33 1.80
C THR A 32 29.07 42.56 0.92
N GLY A 33 28.29 43.54 1.38
CA GLY A 33 28.13 44.84 0.71
C GLY A 33 28.01 45.94 1.77
N GLU A 34 28.93 46.90 1.75
CA GLU A 34 29.04 47.94 2.77
C GLU A 34 28.05 49.10 2.57
N SER A 35 27.55 49.62 3.69
CA SER A 35 27.43 51.05 4.03
C SER A 35 26.94 52.06 2.99
N GLY A 36 25.69 52.51 3.13
CA GLY A 36 25.19 53.77 2.56
C GLY A 36 24.07 54.36 3.44
N VAL A 37 24.19 55.62 3.87
CA VAL A 37 23.32 56.23 4.91
C VAL A 37 22.46 57.38 4.36
N GLY A 38 21.14 57.26 4.58
CA GLY A 38 20.17 58.36 4.77
C GLY A 38 19.56 59.03 3.51
N PRO A 39 18.52 59.88 3.67
CA PRO A 39 17.51 59.88 4.75
C PRO A 39 16.04 60.09 4.28
N SER A 40 15.10 59.83 5.21
CA SER A 40 13.74 60.41 5.41
C SER A 40 12.83 60.84 4.24
N ASP A 41 11.61 60.25 4.20
CA ASP A 41 10.28 60.92 4.26
C ASP A 41 9.19 59.81 4.20
N GLY A 42 8.04 59.81 4.88
CA GLY A 42 7.54 60.71 5.93
C GLY A 42 6.05 61.07 5.81
N ILE A 43 5.08 60.13 5.98
CA ILE A 43 3.64 60.46 6.17
C ILE A 43 2.93 59.50 7.17
N ASP A 44 2.18 60.13 8.08
CA ASP A 44 1.17 59.72 9.09
C ASP A 44 -0.08 58.97 8.54
N ALA A 45 -1.09 58.48 9.29
CA ALA A 45 -1.28 58.01 10.68
C ALA A 45 -2.72 57.40 10.82
N ALA A 46 -3.08 57.02 12.07
CA ALA A 46 -4.43 56.93 12.70
C ALA A 46 -5.09 55.53 12.80
N THR A 47 -5.83 55.10 13.84
CA THR A 47 -5.91 55.24 15.34
C THR A 47 -7.32 54.76 15.77
N GLY A 48 -7.47 54.15 16.97
CA GLY A 48 -8.75 53.68 17.57
C GLY A 48 -8.65 52.21 18.04
N THR A 49 -8.68 51.76 19.32
CA THR A 49 -9.40 52.15 20.56
C THR A 49 -10.94 52.07 20.38
N THR A 50 -11.81 51.40 21.19
CA THR A 50 -11.86 50.82 22.57
C THR A 50 -12.75 49.52 22.56
N GLY A 51 -13.05 48.73 23.62
CA GLY A 51 -12.54 48.62 25.01
C GLY A 51 -13.52 47.95 26.04
N THR A 52 -13.00 47.08 26.93
CA THR A 52 -13.48 46.71 28.30
C THR A 52 -14.76 45.87 28.62
N THR A 53 -14.55 44.90 29.55
CA THR A 53 -15.38 44.46 30.72
C THR A 53 -16.66 43.59 30.60
N GLY A 54 -16.78 42.59 31.50
CA GLY A 54 -18.07 42.01 31.96
C GLY A 54 -18.04 40.60 32.60
N LYS A 55 -18.04 40.48 33.93
CA LYS A 55 -18.34 39.24 34.71
C LYS A 55 -18.94 39.62 36.09
N PRO A 56 -20.02 38.97 36.56
CA PRO A 56 -20.02 38.24 37.87
C PRO A 56 -20.81 36.88 37.82
N GLU A 57 -20.39 35.79 38.49
CA GLU A 57 -20.87 35.22 39.80
C GLU A 57 -22.29 34.58 39.77
N LYS A 58 -22.49 33.25 39.97
CA LYS A 58 -22.56 32.41 41.22
C LYS A 58 -23.81 32.68 42.12
N PRO A 59 -24.28 31.75 43.01
CA PRO A 59 -23.85 30.37 43.38
C PRO A 59 -24.84 29.28 42.85
N GLY A 60 -24.93 27.99 43.28
CA GLY A 60 -24.09 27.12 44.13
C GLY A 60 -24.80 26.46 45.34
N THR A 61 -24.79 25.11 45.47
CA THR A 61 -25.25 24.30 46.63
C THR A 61 -24.45 23.00 46.81
N ASP A 62 -24.26 22.54 48.05
CA ASP A 62 -23.34 21.48 48.48
C ASP A 62 -23.91 20.04 48.61
N ALA A 63 -23.02 19.03 48.51
CA ALA A 63 -22.87 17.86 49.41
C ALA A 63 -21.77 16.93 48.84
N SER A 64 -20.60 16.76 49.49
CA SER A 64 -20.30 15.73 50.52
C SER A 64 -20.61 14.29 50.05
N THR A 65 -19.68 13.31 49.98
CA THR A 65 -18.72 12.89 51.03
C THR A 65 -17.39 12.28 50.53
N ALA A 66 -16.39 12.30 51.42
CA ALA A 66 -15.06 11.66 51.48
C ALA A 66 -14.70 10.41 50.63
N ARG A 67 -13.39 10.34 50.27
CA ARG A 67 -12.63 9.11 49.93
C ARG A 67 -12.29 8.28 51.19
N PRO A 68 -11.84 7.02 51.07
CA PRO A 68 -10.38 6.78 51.11
C PRO A 68 -9.86 5.79 50.05
N ASP A 69 -8.57 5.48 50.16
CA ASP A 69 -7.68 4.85 49.17
C ASP A 69 -7.33 3.37 49.53
N GLY A 70 -6.79 2.61 48.56
CA GLY A 70 -5.99 1.40 48.79
C GLY A 70 -6.73 0.04 48.78
N GLY A 71 -6.29 -0.89 47.91
CA GLY A 71 -6.79 -2.27 47.95
C GLY A 71 -6.38 -3.21 46.80
N ARG A 72 -5.07 -3.47 46.61
CA ARG A 72 -4.58 -4.56 45.73
C ARG A 72 -5.02 -5.93 46.28
N LYS A 73 -5.72 -6.75 45.50
CA LYS A 73 -5.98 -8.18 45.82
C LYS A 73 -5.91 -9.08 44.59
N ASP A 74 -5.54 -10.32 44.88
CA ASP A 74 -5.02 -11.37 44.00
C ASP A 74 -5.89 -11.76 42.80
N ALA A 75 -5.22 -12.18 41.74
CA ALA A 75 -5.81 -12.99 40.68
C ALA A 75 -5.95 -14.44 41.19
N SER A 76 -7.18 -14.87 41.45
CA SER A 76 -7.49 -16.30 41.60
C SER A 76 -7.58 -16.95 40.23
N MET A 77 -6.84 -18.05 40.05
CA MET A 77 -7.00 -18.94 38.90
C MET A 77 -8.46 -19.39 38.77
N VAL A 78 -8.97 -19.37 37.55
CA VAL A 78 -10.17 -20.11 37.16
C VAL A 78 -9.69 -21.15 36.17
N ASP A 79 -9.74 -22.41 36.56
CA ASP A 79 -9.53 -23.52 35.64
C ASP A 79 -10.63 -23.46 34.58
N VAL A 80 -10.22 -23.29 33.32
CA VAL A 80 -11.10 -23.42 32.16
C VAL A 80 -10.77 -24.76 31.54
N ASP A 81 -11.68 -25.73 31.72
CA ASP A 81 -11.61 -27.01 31.01
C ASP A 81 -11.50 -26.76 29.50
N VAL A 82 -10.44 -27.30 28.90
CA VAL A 82 -10.23 -27.27 27.45
C VAL A 82 -11.04 -28.42 26.85
N PRO A 83 -12.08 -28.16 26.03
CA PRO A 83 -12.77 -29.22 25.30
C PRO A 83 -11.81 -29.84 24.28
N GLU A 84 -11.99 -31.14 24.03
CA GLU A 84 -11.23 -31.90 23.03
C GLU A 84 -11.43 -31.31 21.61
N GLU A 85 -10.46 -31.57 20.73
CA GLU A 85 -10.38 -30.98 19.39
C GLU A 85 -11.63 -31.28 18.54
N GLU A 86 -12.43 -30.26 18.24
CA GLU A 86 -13.46 -30.36 17.20
C GLU A 86 -12.81 -30.42 15.80
N GLU A 87 -13.30 -31.35 14.98
CA GLU A 87 -12.92 -31.54 13.57
C GLU A 87 -12.98 -30.23 12.76
N PRO A 88 -12.12 -30.06 11.74
CA PRO A 88 -12.06 -28.82 10.97
C PRO A 88 -13.36 -28.58 10.18
N ASP A 89 -14.08 -27.53 10.57
CA ASP A 89 -15.28 -27.02 9.90
C ASP A 89 -15.03 -26.80 8.40
N ALA A 90 -15.68 -27.62 7.57
CA ALA A 90 -15.41 -27.76 6.15
C ALA A 90 -16.62 -27.31 5.32
N SER A 91 -16.40 -26.36 4.42
CA SER A 91 -17.45 -25.75 3.60
C SER A 91 -17.57 -26.45 2.23
N ILE A 92 -18.79 -26.83 1.85
CA ILE A 92 -19.10 -27.37 0.52
C ILE A 92 -19.45 -26.21 -0.41
N ILE A 93 -18.78 -26.10 -1.56
CA ILE A 93 -19.16 -25.15 -2.61
C ILE A 93 -19.84 -25.89 -3.77
N PRO A 94 -21.12 -25.58 -4.07
CA PRO A 94 -21.77 -26.00 -5.30
C PRO A 94 -21.61 -24.94 -6.39
N ASP A 95 -21.12 -25.31 -7.58
CA ASP A 95 -21.12 -24.44 -8.76
C ASP A 95 -22.25 -24.78 -9.75
N ALA A 96 -22.56 -23.84 -10.65
CA ALA A 96 -23.77 -23.80 -11.45
C ALA A 96 -23.60 -24.39 -12.87
N ALA A 97 -24.53 -25.28 -13.22
CA ALA A 97 -24.83 -25.82 -14.55
C ALA A 97 -23.79 -26.78 -15.19
N ASP A 98 -24.27 -28.01 -15.40
CA ASP A 98 -23.66 -29.16 -16.09
C ASP A 98 -22.39 -29.79 -15.47
N ALA A 99 -22.56 -31.03 -14.98
CA ALA A 99 -21.56 -31.87 -14.33
C ALA A 99 -20.88 -31.24 -13.10
N ALA A 100 -21.66 -31.06 -12.02
CA ALA A 100 -21.20 -30.51 -10.75
C ALA A 100 -19.92 -31.18 -10.22
N VAL A 101 -18.81 -30.44 -10.24
CA VAL A 101 -17.61 -30.76 -9.47
C VAL A 101 -17.89 -30.37 -8.02
N THR A 102 -18.17 -31.35 -7.16
CA THR A 102 -18.25 -31.12 -5.72
C THR A 102 -16.85 -30.91 -5.17
N CYS A 103 -16.61 -29.74 -4.58
CA CYS A 103 -15.38 -29.44 -3.88
C CYS A 103 -15.65 -29.07 -2.42
N VAL A 104 -14.83 -29.62 -1.53
CA VAL A 104 -14.79 -29.28 -0.10
C VAL A 104 -13.58 -28.41 0.15
N VAL A 105 -13.79 -27.24 0.75
CA VAL A 105 -12.73 -26.28 1.03
C VAL A 105 -12.23 -26.45 2.47
N GLU A 106 -10.92 -26.68 2.61
CA GLU A 106 -10.22 -26.60 3.88
C GLU A 106 -10.02 -25.14 4.28
N ARG A 107 -10.00 -24.84 5.59
CA ARG A 107 -9.77 -23.47 6.07
C ARG A 107 -8.51 -22.87 5.43
N PRO A 108 -8.57 -21.65 4.86
CA PRO A 108 -7.40 -21.00 4.28
C PRO A 108 -6.27 -20.93 5.29
N ARG A 109 -5.05 -21.24 4.84
CA ARG A 109 -3.86 -20.95 5.63
C ARG A 109 -3.62 -19.45 5.59
N LEU A 110 -3.43 -18.86 6.76
CA LEU A 110 -3.04 -17.46 6.85
C LEU A 110 -1.71 -17.26 6.10
N PRO A 111 -1.58 -16.16 5.34
CA PRO A 111 -0.32 -15.82 4.69
C PRO A 111 0.80 -15.64 5.72
N ASP A 112 2.04 -15.93 5.32
CA ASP A 112 3.22 -15.43 6.02
C ASP A 112 3.15 -13.90 6.19
N ALA A 113 3.75 -13.37 7.26
CA ALA A 113 3.66 -11.94 7.56
C ALA A 113 4.15 -11.05 6.39
N GLY A 114 3.22 -10.33 5.76
CA GLY A 114 3.49 -9.48 4.59
C GLY A 114 3.25 -10.13 3.23
N SER A 115 2.89 -11.42 3.18
CA SER A 115 2.30 -12.05 1.99
C SER A 115 0.83 -11.64 1.85
N CYS A 116 0.39 -11.54 0.60
CA CYS A 116 -0.99 -11.26 0.21
C CYS A 116 -1.67 -12.46 -0.47
N ILE A 117 -0.96 -13.59 -0.55
CA ILE A 117 -1.43 -14.84 -1.17
C ILE A 117 -1.86 -15.79 -0.04
N TYR A 118 -3.12 -16.18 -0.04
CA TYR A 118 -3.67 -17.20 0.84
C TYR A 118 -3.64 -18.56 0.14
N ASP A 119 -3.09 -19.56 0.82
CA ASP A 119 -3.12 -20.95 0.39
C ASP A 119 -4.45 -21.59 0.82
N VAL A 120 -5.31 -21.89 -0.15
CA VAL A 120 -6.57 -22.60 0.05
C VAL A 120 -6.42 -24.02 -0.51
N ILE A 121 -6.58 -25.03 0.34
CA ILE A 121 -6.60 -26.42 -0.10
C ILE A 121 -8.05 -26.82 -0.36
N VAL A 122 -8.28 -27.40 -1.52
CA VAL A 122 -9.61 -27.84 -1.97
C VAL A 122 -9.54 -29.30 -2.41
N ASN A 123 -10.51 -30.10 -1.94
CA ASN A 123 -10.61 -31.51 -2.26
C ASN A 123 -11.80 -31.69 -3.20
N CYS A 124 -11.56 -32.17 -4.42
CA CYS A 124 -12.49 -32.15 -5.54
C CYS A 124 -12.60 -33.51 -6.21
N ASP A 125 -13.83 -33.97 -6.48
CA ASP A 125 -14.09 -35.26 -7.14
C ASP A 125 -13.60 -35.34 -8.61
N GLN A 126 -13.25 -34.20 -9.20
CA GLN A 126 -12.74 -34.07 -10.58
C GLN A 126 -11.67 -32.97 -10.63
N ASP A 127 -10.80 -33.01 -11.66
CA ASP A 127 -9.71 -32.05 -11.85
C ASP A 127 -10.21 -30.67 -12.32
N PRO A 128 -10.11 -29.62 -11.49
CA PRO A 128 -10.64 -28.31 -11.83
C PRO A 128 -9.58 -27.38 -12.45
N SER A 129 -8.34 -27.86 -12.66
CA SER A 129 -7.18 -27.01 -13.02
C SER A 129 -7.27 -26.29 -14.37
N SER A 130 -8.27 -26.62 -15.20
CA SER A 130 -8.51 -25.97 -16.49
C SER A 130 -9.61 -24.90 -16.47
N ASP A 131 -10.31 -24.71 -15.35
CA ASP A 131 -11.37 -23.72 -15.21
C ASP A 131 -10.94 -22.55 -14.32
N PHE A 132 -11.01 -21.32 -14.86
CA PHE A 132 -10.76 -20.11 -14.09
C PHE A 132 -11.93 -19.75 -13.16
N ALA A 133 -13.17 -20.09 -13.55
CA ALA A 133 -14.35 -19.85 -12.72
C ALA A 133 -14.24 -20.61 -11.39
N PHE A 134 -13.64 -21.81 -11.41
CA PHE A 134 -13.37 -22.58 -10.21
C PHE A 134 -12.54 -21.81 -9.18
N CYS A 135 -11.37 -21.27 -9.57
CA CYS A 135 -10.52 -20.58 -8.59
C CYS A 135 -11.14 -19.26 -8.11
N ASP A 136 -11.91 -18.57 -8.96
CA ASP A 136 -12.63 -17.34 -8.60
C ASP A 136 -13.73 -17.64 -7.57
N THR A 137 -14.52 -18.70 -7.80
CA THR A 137 -15.53 -19.24 -6.89
C THR A 137 -14.92 -19.67 -5.54
N VAL A 138 -13.80 -20.39 -5.54
CA VAL A 138 -13.08 -20.80 -4.31
C VAL A 138 -12.61 -19.58 -3.53
N CYS A 139 -11.90 -18.66 -4.17
CA CYS A 139 -11.32 -17.50 -3.49
C CYS A 139 -12.40 -16.51 -2.98
N THR A 140 -13.50 -16.34 -3.73
CA THR A 140 -14.66 -15.55 -3.31
C THR A 140 -15.39 -16.20 -2.11
N SER A 141 -15.40 -17.52 -2.01
CA SER A 141 -16.08 -18.21 -0.90
C SER A 141 -15.20 -18.32 0.36
N ALA A 142 -13.89 -18.53 0.19
CA ALA A 142 -12.99 -18.91 1.27
C ALA A 142 -12.19 -17.74 1.86
N VAL A 143 -11.81 -16.77 1.02
CA VAL A 143 -10.80 -15.73 1.35
C VAL A 143 -11.34 -14.31 1.18
N ALA A 144 -12.55 -14.13 0.63
CA ALA A 144 -13.05 -12.85 0.12
C ALA A 144 -12.67 -11.64 0.99
N PRO A 145 -12.13 -10.57 0.36
CA PRO A 145 -12.09 -10.36 -1.08
C PRO A 145 -10.85 -10.97 -1.75
N SER A 146 -11.00 -11.37 -3.01
CA SER A 146 -9.88 -11.80 -3.85
C SER A 146 -9.81 -10.93 -5.12
N PHE A 147 -8.60 -10.61 -5.54
CA PHE A 147 -8.28 -9.80 -6.71
C PHE A 147 -7.74 -10.65 -7.88
N GLY A 148 -7.17 -11.82 -7.57
CA GLY A 148 -6.76 -12.80 -8.57
C GLY A 148 -6.65 -14.19 -7.97
N CYS A 149 -6.62 -15.21 -8.83
CA CYS A 149 -6.48 -16.59 -8.39
C CYS A 149 -5.64 -17.44 -9.35
N GLY A 150 -5.16 -18.57 -8.85
CA GLY A 150 -4.47 -19.58 -9.64
C GLY A 150 -4.52 -20.95 -8.97
N VAL A 151 -4.76 -21.99 -9.76
CA VAL A 151 -4.59 -23.38 -9.32
C VAL A 151 -3.12 -23.74 -9.51
N VAL A 152 -2.40 -23.97 -8.41
CA VAL A 152 -0.94 -24.14 -8.42
C VAL A 152 -0.56 -25.54 -8.92
N ALA A 153 -1.18 -26.56 -8.34
CA ALA A 153 -1.03 -27.97 -8.73
C ALA A 153 -2.08 -28.84 -8.01
N PRO A 154 -2.36 -30.07 -8.51
CA PRO A 154 -2.78 -31.15 -7.63
C PRO A 154 -1.67 -31.42 -6.60
N LEU A 155 -2.01 -31.31 -5.32
CA LEU A 155 -1.11 -31.65 -4.22
C LEU A 155 -0.90 -33.16 -4.14
N ASN A 156 -2.00 -33.93 -4.19
CA ASN A 156 -2.05 -35.39 -4.29
C ASN A 156 -3.48 -35.80 -4.68
N GLY A 157 -3.66 -36.67 -5.69
CA GLY A 157 -4.96 -37.27 -6.01
C GLY A 157 -6.05 -36.24 -6.34
N ASP A 158 -7.06 -36.18 -5.48
CA ASP A 158 -8.24 -35.30 -5.48
C ASP A 158 -8.00 -33.92 -4.80
N ARG A 159 -6.80 -33.68 -4.27
CA ARG A 159 -6.48 -32.45 -3.51
C ARG A 159 -5.71 -31.45 -4.35
N TYR A 160 -6.16 -30.20 -4.37
CA TYR A 160 -5.58 -29.10 -5.15
C TYR A 160 -5.20 -27.93 -4.24
N LEU A 161 -4.13 -27.22 -4.62
CA LEU A 161 -3.77 -25.93 -4.01
C LEU A 161 -4.28 -24.79 -4.90
N VAL A 162 -5.13 -23.95 -4.33
CA VAL A 162 -5.57 -22.68 -4.92
C VAL A 162 -4.87 -21.54 -4.18
N ASN A 163 -4.31 -20.60 -4.94
CA ASN A 163 -3.72 -19.38 -4.42
C ASN A 163 -4.68 -18.21 -4.66
N CYS A 164 -5.08 -17.54 -3.58
CA CYS A 164 -6.00 -16.41 -3.60
C CYS A 164 -5.25 -15.12 -3.25
N TYR A 165 -5.19 -14.18 -4.19
CA TYR A 165 -4.46 -12.92 -4.02
C TYR A 165 -5.39 -11.82 -3.52
N THR A 166 -5.10 -11.25 -2.36
CA THR A 166 -6.00 -10.35 -1.61
C THR A 166 -5.61 -8.87 -1.65
N CYS A 167 -4.46 -8.55 -2.24
CA CYS A 167 -3.94 -7.18 -2.30
C CYS A 167 -3.92 -6.66 -3.73
N GLY A 168 -3.83 -5.34 -3.86
CA GLY A 168 -3.34 -4.66 -5.04
C GLY A 168 -1.84 -4.36 -4.96
N VAL A 169 -1.40 -3.53 -5.88
CA VAL A 169 -0.05 -2.94 -5.90
C VAL A 169 -0.07 -1.61 -5.16
N GLY A 170 1.04 -1.23 -4.52
CA GLY A 170 1.21 -0.01 -3.73
C GLY A 170 1.93 -0.27 -2.40
N ARG A 171 2.31 0.80 -1.70
CA ARG A 171 2.94 0.75 -0.36
C ARG A 171 1.97 0.31 0.73
N ARG A 172 2.31 -0.77 1.43
CA ARG A 172 1.56 -1.25 2.60
C ARG A 172 2.25 -0.79 3.89
N PRO A 173 1.52 -0.28 4.91
CA PRO A 173 2.11 -0.09 6.23
C PRO A 173 2.43 -1.43 6.89
N GLU A 174 3.48 -1.45 7.71
CA GLU A 174 3.77 -2.56 8.65
C GLU A 174 2.52 -2.98 9.44
N GLY A 175 2.16 -4.26 9.36
CA GLY A 175 0.95 -4.80 9.99
C GLY A 175 -0.34 -4.65 9.17
N PHE A 176 -0.29 -4.21 7.92
CA PHE A 176 -1.43 -4.25 7.01
C PHE A 176 -1.86 -5.71 6.75
N ALA A 177 -2.99 -6.10 7.33
CA ALA A 177 -3.74 -7.29 6.99
C ALA A 177 -5.09 -6.86 6.37
N HIS A 178 -5.58 -7.60 5.38
CA HIS A 178 -6.89 -7.33 4.80
C HIS A 178 -8.00 -7.95 5.68
N ASP A 179 -8.15 -7.39 6.89
CA ASP A 179 -9.06 -7.89 7.93
C ASP A 179 -10.53 -7.60 7.57
N GLY A 180 -11.07 -8.36 6.61
CA GLY A 180 -12.49 -8.47 6.34
C GLY A 180 -12.85 -8.41 4.86
N ALA A 181 -13.93 -9.12 4.54
CA ALA A 181 -14.56 -9.10 3.22
C ALA A 181 -14.79 -7.68 2.73
N ALA A 182 -14.19 -7.33 1.58
CA ALA A 182 -14.80 -6.31 0.74
C ALA A 182 -16.09 -6.91 0.17
N CYS A 183 -17.21 -6.57 0.81
CA CYS A 183 -18.52 -6.97 0.33
C CYS A 183 -18.74 -6.33 -1.05
N GLY A 184 -18.83 -7.14 -2.10
CA GLY A 184 -19.09 -6.67 -3.45
C GLY A 184 -19.61 -7.80 -4.33
N GLU A 185 -20.80 -7.59 -4.90
CA GLU A 185 -21.46 -8.56 -5.79
C GLU A 185 -20.78 -8.69 -7.17
N SER A 186 -19.82 -7.81 -7.49
CA SER A 186 -19.06 -7.84 -8.74
C SER A 186 -17.55 -7.82 -8.49
N ALA A 187 -16.78 -8.47 -9.37
CA ALA A 187 -15.33 -8.49 -9.33
C ALA A 187 -14.71 -7.07 -9.40
N LEU A 188 -15.35 -6.14 -10.12
CA LEU A 188 -14.96 -4.73 -10.14
C LEU A 188 -15.21 -4.03 -8.80
N GLY A 189 -16.35 -4.30 -8.15
CA GLY A 189 -16.67 -3.78 -6.84
C GLY A 189 -15.67 -4.26 -5.78
N GLN A 190 -15.31 -5.54 -5.81
CA GLN A 190 -14.27 -6.13 -4.94
C GLN A 190 -12.89 -5.50 -5.21
N TYR A 191 -12.44 -5.46 -6.47
CA TYR A 191 -11.17 -4.84 -6.86
C TYR A 191 -11.04 -3.39 -6.35
N PHE A 192 -11.98 -2.52 -6.69
CA PHE A 192 -11.91 -1.11 -6.28
C PHE A 192 -12.04 -0.93 -4.77
N SER A 193 -12.69 -1.87 -4.05
CA SER A 193 -12.74 -1.85 -2.59
C SER A 193 -11.38 -2.19 -1.97
N VAL A 194 -10.69 -3.21 -2.50
CA VAL A 194 -9.34 -3.60 -2.07
C VAL A 194 -8.35 -2.45 -2.29
N ILE A 195 -8.34 -1.86 -3.49
CA ILE A 195 -7.49 -0.70 -3.77
C ILE A 195 -7.84 0.47 -2.85
N ALA A 196 -9.12 0.83 -2.70
CA ALA A 196 -9.52 1.93 -1.81
C ALA A 196 -9.11 1.75 -0.35
N ALA A 197 -9.04 0.50 0.15
CA ALA A 197 -8.54 0.18 1.48
C ALA A 197 -7.00 0.28 1.56
N LEU A 198 -6.30 -0.08 0.48
CA LEU A 198 -4.84 0.09 0.35
C LEU A 198 -4.46 1.57 0.34
N GLU A 199 -5.00 2.39 -0.58
CA GLU A 199 -4.70 3.83 -0.61
C GLU A 199 -4.98 4.49 0.76
N ALA A 200 -6.07 4.09 1.42
CA ALA A 200 -6.42 4.61 2.74
C ALA A 200 -5.38 4.22 3.82
N ALA A 201 -4.72 3.07 3.69
CA ALA A 201 -3.65 2.62 4.58
C ALA A 201 -2.30 3.28 4.21
N SER A 202 -2.06 3.53 2.92
CA SER A 202 -0.91 4.28 2.40
C SER A 202 -0.82 5.68 3.01
N VAL A 203 -1.96 6.35 3.31
CA VAL A 203 -1.99 7.63 4.05
C VAL A 203 -1.17 7.52 5.34
N SER A 204 -1.49 6.55 6.20
CA SER A 204 -0.82 6.33 7.48
C SER A 204 0.66 5.94 7.30
N ALA A 205 0.99 5.21 6.24
CA ALA A 205 2.36 4.84 5.88
C ALA A 205 3.21 6.07 5.49
N PHE A 206 2.67 6.98 4.67
CA PHE A 206 3.35 8.23 4.28
C PHE A 206 3.41 9.26 5.41
N GLU A 207 2.37 9.37 6.25
CA GLU A 207 2.42 10.18 7.46
C GLU A 207 3.47 9.67 8.46
N ARG A 208 3.62 8.34 8.60
CA ARG A 208 4.71 7.74 9.40
C ARG A 208 6.06 8.07 8.78
N LEU A 209 6.22 7.86 7.47
CA LEU A 209 7.47 8.15 6.76
C LEU A 209 7.89 9.60 6.91
N GLU A 210 6.95 10.56 6.85
CA GLU A 210 7.24 11.99 7.06
C GLU A 210 7.83 12.27 8.45
N ARG A 211 7.24 11.70 9.50
CA ARG A 211 7.75 11.79 10.88
C ARG A 211 9.11 11.11 11.02
N GLU A 212 9.28 9.93 10.45
CA GLU A 212 10.53 9.15 10.49
C GLU A 212 11.67 9.90 9.78
N LEU A 213 11.43 10.44 8.59
CA LEU A 213 12.36 11.29 7.85
C LEU A 213 12.74 12.53 8.67
N SER A 214 11.78 13.22 9.29
CA SER A 214 12.05 14.41 10.09
C SER A 214 12.90 14.10 11.34
N VAL A 215 12.64 13.00 12.05
CA VAL A 215 13.40 12.60 13.24
C VAL A 215 14.83 12.18 12.90
N HIS A 216 15.04 11.50 11.77
CA HIS A 216 16.38 11.08 11.32
C HIS A 216 17.16 12.16 10.56
N GLY A 217 16.65 13.39 10.49
CA GLY A 217 17.37 14.53 9.90
C GLY A 217 17.42 14.53 8.37
N ALA A 218 16.40 13.97 7.71
CA ALA A 218 16.28 14.04 6.26
C ALA A 218 16.11 15.50 5.76
N PRO A 219 16.51 15.80 4.50
CA PRO A 219 16.20 17.09 3.88
C PRO A 219 14.71 17.41 3.94
N ALA A 220 14.36 18.65 4.27
CA ALA A 220 12.98 19.11 4.40
C ALA A 220 12.14 18.88 3.13
N SER A 221 12.77 18.83 1.96
CA SER A 221 12.13 18.47 0.69
C SER A 221 11.64 17.02 0.63
N LEU A 222 12.31 16.06 1.26
CA LEU A 222 11.81 14.68 1.36
C LEU A 222 10.61 14.58 2.30
N CYS A 223 10.66 15.29 3.44
CA CYS A 223 9.53 15.37 4.38
C CYS A 223 8.30 16.02 3.71
N ALA A 224 8.50 17.11 2.97
CA ALA A 224 7.43 17.78 2.21
C ALA A 224 6.83 16.89 1.11
N ARG A 225 7.65 16.09 0.40
CA ARG A 225 7.17 15.12 -0.59
C ARG A 225 6.41 13.96 0.05
N ALA A 226 6.88 13.41 1.18
CA ALA A 226 6.12 12.39 1.93
C ALA A 226 4.76 12.92 2.42
N ARG A 227 4.73 14.17 2.88
CA ARG A 227 3.48 14.87 3.21
C ARG A 227 2.57 15.07 1.99
N SER A 228 3.14 15.35 0.82
CA SER A 228 2.36 15.43 -0.43
C SER A 228 1.74 14.07 -0.74
N ALA A 229 2.53 13.00 -0.73
CA ALA A 229 2.07 11.64 -1.00
C ALA A 229 0.89 11.24 -0.09
N ALA A 230 0.97 11.48 1.22
CA ALA A 230 -0.17 11.27 2.12
C ALA A 230 -1.46 12.04 1.72
N ASN A 231 -1.33 13.26 1.17
CA ASN A 231 -2.47 14.01 0.63
C ASN A 231 -2.93 13.53 -0.75
N ASP A 232 -2.07 12.83 -1.49
CA ASP A 232 -2.38 12.18 -2.75
C ASP A 232 -3.21 10.92 -2.49
N GLU A 233 -2.78 10.08 -1.55
CA GLU A 233 -3.50 8.91 -1.05
C GLU A 233 -4.91 9.22 -0.55
N VAL A 234 -5.08 10.32 0.20
CA VAL A 234 -6.43 10.77 0.61
C VAL A 234 -7.33 11.05 -0.59
N ARG A 235 -6.79 11.47 -1.75
CA ARG A 235 -7.56 11.61 -2.99
C ARG A 235 -7.78 10.25 -3.66
N HIS A 236 -6.75 9.41 -3.73
CA HIS A 236 -6.81 8.10 -4.38
C HIS A 236 -7.84 7.19 -3.69
N ALA A 237 -7.78 7.05 -2.36
CA ALA A 237 -8.77 6.34 -1.54
C ALA A 237 -10.20 6.82 -1.79
N ARG A 238 -10.41 8.15 -1.92
CA ARG A 238 -11.72 8.74 -2.23
C ARG A 238 -12.17 8.49 -3.67
N VAL A 239 -11.24 8.33 -4.61
CA VAL A 239 -11.53 8.00 -6.02
C VAL A 239 -11.89 6.54 -6.14
N MET A 240 -11.02 5.65 -5.68
CA MET A 240 -11.22 4.20 -5.70
C MET A 240 -12.46 3.81 -4.91
N GLY A 241 -12.69 4.42 -3.74
CA GLY A 241 -13.87 4.15 -2.94
C GLY A 241 -15.18 4.64 -3.55
N ARG A 242 -15.18 5.61 -4.49
CA ARG A 242 -16.37 5.91 -5.30
C ARG A 242 -16.63 4.81 -6.32
N PHE A 243 -15.61 4.40 -7.05
CA PHE A 243 -15.74 3.29 -8.01
C PHE A 243 -16.19 2.01 -7.30
N ALA A 244 -15.61 1.68 -6.14
CA ALA A 244 -16.06 0.57 -5.31
C ALA A 244 -17.60 0.57 -5.14
N ARG A 245 -18.17 1.67 -4.64
CA ARG A 245 -19.62 1.83 -4.45
C ARG A 245 -20.43 1.84 -5.75
N GLU A 246 -19.90 2.42 -6.83
CA GLU A 246 -20.57 2.44 -8.14
C GLU A 246 -20.70 1.03 -8.75
N TRP A 247 -19.77 0.12 -8.45
CA TRP A 247 -19.79 -1.29 -8.84
C TRP A 247 -20.26 -2.24 -7.72
N GLY A 248 -21.01 -1.72 -6.73
CA GLY A 248 -21.65 -2.52 -5.67
C GLY A 248 -20.73 -3.01 -4.56
N GLY A 249 -19.48 -2.55 -4.54
CA GLY A 249 -18.48 -2.83 -3.50
C GLY A 249 -18.55 -1.89 -2.29
N ALA A 250 -18.08 -2.37 -1.14
CA ALA A 250 -17.99 -1.64 0.12
C ALA A 250 -16.54 -1.52 0.60
N VAL A 251 -16.12 -0.29 0.91
CA VAL A 251 -14.80 -0.01 1.50
C VAL A 251 -14.89 -0.02 3.03
N LYS A 252 -14.20 -0.94 3.68
CA LYS A 252 -13.91 -0.85 5.11
C LYS A 252 -12.69 0.07 5.29
N PRO A 253 -12.78 1.17 6.06
CA PRO A 253 -11.61 1.99 6.35
C PRO A 253 -10.60 1.19 7.21
N PRO A 254 -9.29 1.31 6.96
CA PRO A 254 -8.27 0.66 7.78
C PRO A 254 -8.25 1.24 9.20
N ALA A 255 -7.66 0.48 10.14
CA ALA A 255 -7.37 0.99 11.47
C ALA A 255 -6.24 2.03 11.39
N ASN A 256 -6.55 3.28 11.77
CA ASN A 256 -5.58 4.37 11.78
C ASN A 256 -4.87 4.45 13.14
N ASP A 257 -4.07 3.44 13.45
CA ASP A 257 -3.23 3.44 14.65
C ASP A 257 -2.00 4.34 14.47
N VAL A 258 -1.64 5.06 15.53
CA VAL A 258 -0.49 5.99 15.51
C VAL A 258 0.81 5.19 15.53
N MET A 259 1.32 4.89 14.33
CA MET A 259 2.56 4.15 14.15
C MET A 259 3.77 4.93 14.72
N SER A 260 4.57 4.27 15.55
CA SER A 260 5.77 4.82 16.18
C SER A 260 6.93 4.96 15.21
N VAL A 261 7.78 5.97 15.44
CA VAL A 261 9.03 6.19 14.70
C VAL A 261 10.02 5.06 14.97
N ARG A 262 10.54 4.44 13.91
CA ARG A 262 11.51 3.34 13.97
C ARG A 262 12.96 3.82 13.80
N PRO A 263 13.97 2.99 14.11
CA PRO A 263 15.36 3.22 13.69
C PRO A 263 15.51 3.29 12.16
N LEU A 264 16.39 4.16 11.67
CA LEU A 264 16.59 4.43 10.23
C LEU A 264 16.77 3.16 9.37
N ALA A 265 17.45 2.14 9.89
CA ALA A 265 17.64 0.86 9.21
C ALA A 265 16.31 0.14 8.88
N GLN A 266 15.31 0.22 9.75
CA GLN A 266 13.98 -0.36 9.49
C GLN A 266 13.17 0.51 8.52
N VAL A 267 13.28 1.84 8.63
CA VAL A 267 12.65 2.78 7.69
C VAL A 267 13.17 2.56 6.27
N ALA A 268 14.49 2.38 6.12
CA ALA A 268 15.13 2.09 4.85
C ALA A 268 14.73 0.71 4.29
N LEU A 269 14.55 -0.30 5.15
CA LEU A 269 14.09 -1.64 4.77
C LEU A 269 12.64 -1.61 4.23
N GLU A 270 11.70 -1.01 4.96
CA GLU A 270 10.30 -0.85 4.49
C GLU A 270 10.26 -0.01 3.22
N ASN A 271 11.01 1.11 3.16
CA ASN A 271 11.07 1.95 1.98
C ASN A 271 11.66 1.22 0.76
N ALA A 272 12.54 0.24 0.94
CA ALA A 272 13.09 -0.54 -0.17
C ALA A 272 12.08 -1.57 -0.73
N VAL A 273 11.32 -2.23 0.14
CA VAL A 273 10.29 -3.21 -0.24
C VAL A 273 9.04 -2.50 -0.77
N GLU A 274 8.39 -1.71 0.08
CA GLU A 274 7.09 -1.11 -0.21
C GLU A 274 7.25 0.13 -1.11
N GLY A 275 8.24 0.98 -0.82
CA GLY A 275 8.54 2.17 -1.61
C GLY A 275 9.18 1.87 -2.98
N CYS A 276 10.40 1.33 -2.98
CA CYS A 276 11.19 1.22 -4.21
C CYS A 276 10.68 0.11 -5.14
N VAL A 277 10.24 -1.04 -4.60
CA VAL A 277 9.71 -2.15 -5.43
C VAL A 277 8.22 -1.98 -5.70
N ARG A 278 7.36 -1.89 -4.68
CA ARG A 278 5.89 -1.86 -4.91
C ARG A 278 5.40 -0.56 -5.55
N GLU A 279 5.79 0.65 -5.11
CA GLU A 279 5.34 1.90 -5.79
C GLU A 279 5.83 1.97 -7.24
N THR A 280 7.06 1.54 -7.54
CA THR A 280 7.57 1.55 -8.92
C THR A 280 6.72 0.64 -9.82
N PHE A 281 6.29 -0.53 -9.32
CA PHE A 281 5.37 -1.39 -10.04
C PHE A 281 3.92 -0.85 -10.05
N GLY A 282 3.53 -0.11 -9.01
CA GLY A 282 2.26 0.61 -8.88
C GLY A 282 2.13 1.67 -9.98
N ALA A 283 3.12 2.55 -10.10
CA ALA A 283 3.22 3.55 -11.15
C ALA A 283 3.18 2.95 -12.57
N LEU A 284 3.86 1.82 -12.80
CA LEU A 284 3.79 1.09 -14.08
C LEU A 284 2.36 0.59 -14.37
N THR A 285 1.71 -0.01 -13.37
CA THR A 285 0.33 -0.51 -13.45
C THR A 285 -0.66 0.63 -13.68
N ALA A 286 -0.61 1.68 -12.85
CA ALA A 286 -1.47 2.86 -12.95
C ALA A 286 -1.32 3.57 -14.30
N THR A 287 -0.11 3.68 -14.83
CA THR A 287 0.14 4.22 -16.18
C THR A 287 -0.53 3.37 -17.26
N MET A 288 -0.50 2.04 -17.14
CA MET A 288 -1.22 1.17 -18.07
C MET A 288 -2.74 1.35 -18.00
N GLN A 289 -3.30 1.46 -16.79
CA GLN A 289 -4.73 1.72 -16.59
C GLN A 289 -5.16 3.09 -17.16
N ALA A 290 -4.31 4.11 -17.00
CA ALA A 290 -4.48 5.46 -17.54
C ALA A 290 -4.52 5.53 -19.08
N GLU A 291 -3.94 4.54 -19.76
CA GLU A 291 -3.97 4.38 -21.20
C GLU A 291 -5.09 3.44 -21.68
N ARG A 292 -5.36 2.34 -20.95
CA ARG A 292 -6.11 1.17 -21.47
C ARG A 292 -7.47 0.88 -20.84
N ALA A 293 -7.81 1.41 -19.66
CA ALA A 293 -9.09 1.13 -18.99
C ALA A 293 -10.27 1.44 -19.93
N THR A 294 -11.16 0.49 -20.22
CA THR A 294 -12.23 0.72 -21.20
C THR A 294 -13.27 1.73 -20.70
N ASP A 295 -13.53 1.78 -19.39
CA ASP A 295 -14.33 2.85 -18.78
C ASP A 295 -13.54 4.19 -18.80
N GLU A 296 -14.14 5.20 -19.42
CA GLU A 296 -13.51 6.51 -19.60
C GLU A 296 -13.29 7.29 -18.30
N ARG A 297 -14.11 7.05 -17.27
CA ARG A 297 -14.05 7.69 -15.96
C ARG A 297 -12.89 7.10 -15.15
N VAL A 298 -12.73 5.78 -15.20
CA VAL A 298 -11.57 5.08 -14.65
C VAL A 298 -10.30 5.55 -15.36
N ARG A 299 -10.28 5.54 -16.70
CA ARG A 299 -9.12 6.02 -17.49
C ARG A 299 -8.74 7.47 -17.16
N ALA A 300 -9.72 8.36 -17.00
CA ALA A 300 -9.49 9.76 -16.65
C ALA A 300 -8.98 9.95 -15.21
N ALA A 301 -9.44 9.13 -14.26
CA ALA A 301 -8.92 9.10 -12.90
C ALA A 301 -7.47 8.60 -12.86
N MET A 302 -7.21 7.45 -13.49
CA MET A 302 -5.89 6.80 -13.48
C MET A 302 -4.81 7.66 -14.12
N ARG A 303 -5.12 8.55 -15.07
CA ARG A 303 -4.15 9.54 -15.61
C ARG A 303 -3.60 10.51 -14.57
N ARG A 304 -4.33 10.80 -13.50
CA ARG A 304 -3.86 11.63 -12.39
C ARG A 304 -3.09 10.79 -11.40
N ILE A 305 -3.68 9.66 -10.99
CA ILE A 305 -3.09 8.70 -10.06
C ILE A 305 -1.71 8.26 -10.57
N ALA A 306 -1.59 7.81 -11.83
CA ALA A 306 -0.31 7.42 -12.43
C ALA A 306 0.80 8.49 -12.38
N ALA A 307 0.45 9.78 -12.40
CA ALA A 307 1.42 10.86 -12.24
C ALA A 307 1.85 11.02 -10.77
N ASP A 308 0.88 10.96 -9.84
CA ASP A 308 1.11 10.96 -8.40
C ASP A 308 1.97 9.72 -8.00
N GLU A 309 1.59 8.49 -8.40
CA GLU A 309 2.35 7.24 -8.19
C GLU A 309 3.80 7.31 -8.69
N THR A 310 4.01 7.95 -9.85
CA THR A 310 5.36 8.09 -10.42
C THR A 310 6.23 9.00 -9.54
N GLU A 311 5.65 10.03 -8.92
CA GLU A 311 6.33 10.87 -7.93
C GLU A 311 6.54 10.14 -6.58
N HIS A 312 5.64 9.22 -6.20
CA HIS A 312 5.79 8.41 -4.99
C HIS A 312 6.94 7.40 -5.14
N ALA A 313 7.02 6.71 -6.28
CA ALA A 313 8.19 5.91 -6.63
C ALA A 313 9.47 6.78 -6.65
N ALA A 314 9.44 7.97 -7.26
CA ALA A 314 10.57 8.89 -7.27
C ALA A 314 10.98 9.38 -5.87
N LEU A 315 10.02 9.52 -4.94
CA LEU A 315 10.27 9.80 -3.54
C LEU A 315 10.96 8.61 -2.86
N ALA A 316 10.46 7.39 -3.04
CA ALA A 316 11.04 6.20 -2.44
C ALA A 316 12.52 6.02 -2.83
N TRP A 317 12.87 6.18 -4.11
CA TRP A 317 14.27 6.13 -4.58
C TRP A 317 15.12 7.29 -4.01
N SER A 318 14.53 8.47 -3.82
CA SER A 318 15.22 9.60 -3.18
C SER A 318 15.50 9.36 -1.70
N VAL A 319 14.55 8.77 -0.97
CA VAL A 319 14.70 8.34 0.43
C VAL A 319 15.73 7.23 0.54
N ALA A 320 15.69 6.23 -0.34
CA ALA A 320 16.66 5.14 -0.35
C ALA A 320 18.10 5.65 -0.51
N ARG A 321 18.36 6.53 -1.49
CA ARG A 321 19.70 7.14 -1.67
C ARG A 321 20.18 7.92 -0.45
N TRP A 322 19.30 8.73 0.15
CA TRP A 322 19.64 9.50 1.36
C TRP A 322 19.93 8.58 2.57
N ALA A 323 19.06 7.61 2.84
CA ALA A 323 19.23 6.70 3.96
C ALA A 323 20.46 5.79 3.80
N ASN A 324 20.72 5.28 2.59
CA ASN A 324 21.84 4.39 2.30
C ASN A 324 23.20 5.01 2.67
N ALA A 325 23.36 6.33 2.47
CA ALA A 325 24.58 7.06 2.83
C ALA A 325 24.86 7.12 4.35
N ALA A 326 23.87 6.83 5.20
CA ALA A 326 23.98 6.82 6.65
C ALA A 326 23.99 5.40 7.27
N LEU A 327 23.99 4.35 6.45
CA LEU A 327 23.90 2.95 6.89
C LEU A 327 25.20 2.17 6.61
N ASP A 328 25.50 1.18 7.44
CA ASP A 328 26.65 0.30 7.25
C ASP A 328 26.45 -0.71 6.12
N ALA A 329 27.55 -1.23 5.58
CA ALA A 329 27.53 -2.16 4.44
C ALA A 329 26.73 -3.45 4.72
N ALA A 330 26.65 -3.90 5.97
CA ALA A 330 25.84 -5.07 6.35
C ALA A 330 24.33 -4.78 6.24
N THR A 331 23.90 -3.60 6.67
CA THR A 331 22.53 -3.13 6.55
C THR A 331 22.16 -2.85 5.09
N GLN A 332 23.07 -2.24 4.31
CA GLN A 332 22.89 -2.02 2.87
C GLN A 332 22.70 -3.36 2.13
N ALA A 333 23.51 -4.38 2.43
CA ALA A 333 23.37 -5.72 1.86
C ALA A 333 22.03 -6.39 2.22
N ARG A 334 21.54 -6.20 3.45
CA ARG A 334 20.21 -6.68 3.87
C ARG A 334 19.06 -5.97 3.14
N ILE A 335 19.21 -4.67 2.86
CA ILE A 335 18.24 -3.90 2.06
C ILE A 335 18.18 -4.42 0.62
N VAL A 336 19.34 -4.69 0.00
CA VAL A 336 19.43 -5.30 -1.33
C VAL A 336 18.73 -6.66 -1.36
N ALA A 337 19.02 -7.55 -0.41
CA ALA A 337 18.36 -8.85 -0.32
C ALA A 337 16.83 -8.71 -0.16
N ALA A 338 16.36 -7.80 0.70
CA ALA A 338 14.92 -7.57 0.87
C ALA A 338 14.23 -7.06 -0.41
N MET A 339 14.91 -6.27 -1.25
CA MET A 339 14.39 -5.89 -2.57
C MET A 339 14.33 -7.08 -3.53
N GLU A 340 15.32 -7.97 -3.52
CA GLU A 340 15.27 -9.21 -4.31
C GLU A 340 14.15 -10.14 -3.83
N ASP A 341 13.90 -10.21 -2.53
CA ASP A 341 12.82 -10.99 -1.91
C ASP A 341 11.45 -10.41 -2.28
N ALA A 342 11.30 -9.07 -2.21
CA ALA A 342 10.10 -8.36 -2.65
C ALA A 342 9.80 -8.56 -4.14
N ILE A 343 10.82 -8.57 -4.99
CA ILE A 343 10.68 -8.88 -6.41
C ILE A 343 10.20 -10.32 -6.61
N ARG A 344 10.72 -11.31 -5.87
CA ARG A 344 10.25 -12.71 -5.97
C ARG A 344 8.82 -12.88 -5.45
N GLY A 345 8.44 -12.17 -4.39
CA GLY A 345 7.06 -12.12 -3.92
C GLY A 345 6.12 -11.56 -4.99
N LEU A 346 6.50 -10.45 -5.64
CA LEU A 346 5.75 -9.88 -6.74
C LEU A 346 5.75 -10.78 -8.00
N GLU A 347 6.82 -11.52 -8.28
CA GLU A 347 6.85 -12.54 -9.35
C GLU A 347 5.78 -13.63 -9.11
N ALA A 348 5.54 -14.03 -7.86
CA ALA A 348 4.47 -14.96 -7.48
C ALA A 348 3.07 -14.32 -7.52
N GLU A 349 2.90 -13.10 -7.00
CA GLU A 349 1.62 -12.35 -7.06
C GLU A 349 1.15 -12.16 -8.52
N LEU A 350 2.07 -11.86 -9.44
CA LEU A 350 1.78 -11.65 -10.86
C LEU A 350 1.59 -12.93 -11.67
N ASP A 351 1.83 -14.10 -11.08
CA ASP A 351 1.54 -15.39 -11.72
C ASP A 351 0.08 -15.85 -11.49
N LEU A 352 -0.70 -15.05 -10.76
CA LEU A 352 -2.13 -15.27 -10.51
C LEU A 352 -2.95 -14.47 -11.52
N ASP A 353 -4.01 -15.07 -12.05
CA ASP A 353 -4.81 -14.45 -13.11
C ASP A 353 -5.91 -13.55 -12.52
N VAL A 354 -6.02 -12.35 -13.10
CA VAL A 354 -7.03 -11.35 -12.73
C VAL A 354 -8.26 -11.49 -13.64
N PRO A 355 -9.49 -11.46 -13.10
CA PRO A 355 -10.72 -11.61 -13.87
C PRO A 355 -10.79 -10.70 -15.10
N HIS A 356 -11.24 -11.27 -16.22
CA HIS A 356 -11.21 -10.62 -17.53
C HIS A 356 -11.97 -9.27 -17.56
N GLU A 357 -13.11 -9.18 -16.87
CA GLU A 357 -13.90 -7.96 -16.74
C GLU A 357 -13.09 -6.83 -16.07
N VAL A 358 -12.37 -7.15 -14.99
CA VAL A 358 -11.53 -6.19 -14.25
C VAL A 358 -10.36 -5.75 -15.13
N ARG A 359 -9.70 -6.68 -15.83
CA ARG A 359 -8.60 -6.33 -16.77
C ARG A 359 -9.04 -5.39 -17.88
N GLN A 360 -10.21 -5.60 -18.48
CA GLN A 360 -10.72 -4.69 -19.52
C GLN A 360 -11.17 -3.35 -18.92
N THR A 361 -12.08 -3.39 -17.94
CA THR A 361 -12.77 -2.19 -17.44
C THR A 361 -11.84 -1.28 -16.65
N ALA A 362 -11.00 -1.85 -15.77
CA ALA A 362 -10.01 -1.11 -15.01
C ALA A 362 -8.66 -0.96 -15.73
N GLY A 363 -8.43 -1.65 -16.85
CA GLY A 363 -7.25 -1.47 -17.70
C GLY A 363 -5.96 -2.13 -17.20
N LEU A 364 -6.08 -3.14 -16.33
CA LEU A 364 -4.94 -3.85 -15.75
C LEU A 364 -4.17 -4.67 -16.81
N PRO A 365 -2.86 -4.90 -16.62
CA PRO A 365 -2.07 -5.79 -17.47
C PRO A 365 -2.63 -7.22 -17.45
N SER A 366 -2.41 -7.97 -18.54
CA SER A 366 -2.44 -9.44 -18.46
C SER A 366 -1.21 -9.99 -17.74
N ARG A 367 -1.28 -11.22 -17.24
CA ARG A 367 -0.16 -11.97 -16.62
C ARG A 367 1.18 -11.78 -17.36
N GLY A 368 1.22 -12.06 -18.66
CA GLY A 368 2.42 -11.87 -19.48
C GLY A 368 2.86 -10.41 -19.69
N GLU A 369 1.93 -9.45 -19.72
CA GLU A 369 2.26 -8.01 -19.77
C GLU A 369 2.87 -7.56 -18.42
N ALA A 370 2.31 -8.01 -17.29
CA ALA A 370 2.78 -7.73 -15.94
C ALA A 370 4.16 -8.34 -15.65
N GLN A 371 4.37 -9.61 -16.03
CA GLN A 371 5.68 -10.29 -15.99
C GLN A 371 6.73 -9.54 -16.83
N THR A 372 6.35 -9.04 -18.01
CA THR A 372 7.26 -8.24 -18.86
C THR A 372 7.60 -6.89 -18.22
N MET A 373 6.63 -6.23 -17.57
CA MET A 373 6.86 -5.00 -16.78
C MET A 373 7.84 -5.25 -15.63
N LEU A 374 7.64 -6.34 -14.88
CA LEU A 374 8.49 -6.69 -13.74
C LEU A 374 9.91 -7.06 -14.18
N ALA A 375 10.07 -7.86 -15.24
CA ALA A 375 11.38 -8.17 -15.81
C ALA A 375 12.11 -6.90 -16.29
N GLY A 376 11.38 -5.98 -16.95
CA GLY A 376 11.90 -4.67 -17.36
C GLY A 376 12.30 -3.79 -16.17
N MET A 377 11.48 -3.74 -15.11
CA MET A 377 11.79 -3.04 -13.87
C MET A 377 13.05 -3.61 -13.24
N ARG A 378 13.09 -4.92 -12.98
CA ARG A 378 14.22 -5.66 -12.37
C ARG A 378 15.55 -5.38 -13.09
N ALA A 379 15.57 -5.41 -14.43
CA ALA A 379 16.76 -5.11 -15.22
C ALA A 379 17.28 -3.67 -15.03
N ASN A 380 16.38 -2.70 -14.84
CA ASN A 380 16.73 -1.30 -14.62
C ASN A 380 17.08 -0.99 -13.15
N LEU A 381 16.47 -1.67 -12.17
CA LEU A 381 16.83 -1.50 -10.76
C LEU A 381 18.29 -1.92 -10.55
N TRP A 382 18.65 -3.13 -10.99
CA TRP A 382 19.97 -3.70 -10.68
C TRP A 382 21.11 -3.12 -11.52
N SER A 383 20.85 -2.65 -12.74
CA SER A 383 21.84 -1.86 -13.50
C SER A 383 22.11 -0.48 -12.88
N GLN A 384 21.18 0.08 -12.11
CA GLN A 384 21.37 1.31 -11.34
C GLN A 384 21.99 1.05 -9.96
N SER A 385 21.71 -0.09 -9.32
CA SER A 385 22.37 -0.52 -8.07
C SER A 385 23.89 -0.61 -8.23
N GLU A 386 24.40 -1.06 -9.38
CA GLU A 386 25.85 -1.01 -9.66
C GLU A 386 26.40 0.42 -9.73
N VAL A 387 25.60 1.41 -10.16
CA VAL A 387 26.00 2.82 -10.23
C VAL A 387 25.96 3.46 -8.84
N VAL A 388 24.94 3.16 -8.03
CA VAL A 388 24.85 3.62 -6.64
C VAL A 388 25.97 3.03 -5.78
N ALA A 389 26.31 1.75 -5.97
CA ALA A 389 27.43 1.10 -5.28
C ALA A 389 28.80 1.68 -5.70
N ARG A 390 28.97 2.10 -6.96
CA ARG A 390 30.21 2.72 -7.47
C ARG A 390 30.30 4.23 -7.17
N GLY A 391 29.20 4.90 -6.85
CA GLY A 391 29.16 6.32 -6.48
C GLY A 391 29.68 6.63 -5.06
N ALA A 392 30.09 5.61 -4.31
CA ALA A 392 30.63 5.72 -2.95
C ALA A 392 32.14 5.32 -2.87
N ALA A 393 32.84 5.30 -4.01
CA ALA A 393 34.26 4.95 -4.15
C ALA A 393 35.15 6.17 -4.41
#